data_AF-A0A538QW19-F1
#
_entry.id   AF-A0A538QW19-F1
#
_cell.length_a   1.000
_cell.length_b   1.000
_cell.length_c   1.000
_cell.angle_alpha   90.00
_cell.angle_beta   90.00
_cell.angle_gamma   90.00
#
_symmetry.space_group_name_H-M   'P 1'
#
loop_
_entity.id
_entity.type
_entity.pdbx_description
1 polymer ?
#
loop_
_entity_poly.entity_id
_entity_poly.type
_entity_poly.pdbx_seq_one_letter_code
_entity_poly.pdbx_strand_id
1 'polypeptide(L)'
;MSTRPLPIAAAPALLLLAISVWEVCAARCDATAVPAPDAAAWRAAAAAVRAGYRPGDLIVFAPAWIDPVGRYQLGDLIPLEAAARMDAARYARIWEVAIRGARSPDTAGLAPAEAEDHGGVAVRRYERAPAIVVGDVLERLATATSDGPRPTLELTEVGFAPHRCLQISPPPGRAVRIVFPQLPLGRELVGHVGIADVFTRRDVRSPGRLDVEVAGVVIASAAPGVDDGWVRFAAATAPGPADVAFVARATDANRRICFAAEARQ
;
A
#
# COMPACT_ATOMS: atom_id res chain seq x y z
N MET A 1 64.00 -9.15 19.49
CA MET A 1 62.80 -8.29 19.43
C MET A 1 61.62 -9.11 19.94
N SER A 2 61.10 -8.78 21.12
CA SER A 2 60.03 -9.54 21.79
C SER A 2 58.67 -9.09 21.24
N THR A 3 58.01 -9.94 20.48
CA THR A 3 56.62 -9.75 20.06
C THR A 3 55.72 -10.02 21.26
N ARG A 4 55.32 -8.96 21.97
CA ARG A 4 54.28 -9.07 23.00
C ARG A 4 52.99 -9.54 22.31
N PRO A 5 52.40 -10.67 22.71
CA PRO A 5 51.10 -11.08 22.17
C PRO A 5 50.08 -10.02 22.55
N LEU A 6 49.29 -9.56 21.57
CA LEU A 6 48.10 -8.75 21.85
C LEU A 6 47.28 -9.51 22.90
N PRO A 7 47.01 -8.92 24.07
CA PRO A 7 46.25 -9.61 25.10
C PRO A 7 44.89 -9.95 24.49
N ILE A 8 44.44 -11.20 24.65
CA ILE A 8 43.16 -11.72 24.16
C ILE A 8 41.97 -10.80 24.57
N ALA A 9 42.15 -10.00 25.63
CA ALA A 9 41.25 -8.95 26.08
C ALA A 9 41.03 -7.76 25.09
N ALA A 10 41.91 -7.55 24.10
CA ALA A 10 41.78 -6.47 23.12
C ALA A 10 40.96 -6.86 21.88
N ALA A 11 40.75 -8.16 21.64
CA ALA A 11 40.04 -8.64 20.46
C ALA A 11 38.57 -8.15 20.39
N PRO A 12 37.79 -8.12 21.49
CA PRO A 12 36.43 -7.55 21.46
C PRO A 12 36.42 -6.06 21.13
N ALA A 13 37.39 -5.29 21.64
CA ALA A 13 37.49 -3.86 21.36
C ALA A 13 37.86 -3.58 19.89
N LEU A 14 38.79 -4.36 19.33
CA LEU A 14 39.14 -4.28 17.90
C LEU A 14 37.99 -4.69 16.99
N LEU A 15 37.23 -5.72 17.37
CA LEU A 15 36.03 -6.14 16.62
C LEU A 15 34.96 -5.04 16.65
N LEU A 16 34.70 -4.43 17.80
CA LEU A 16 33.76 -3.32 17.93
C LEU A 16 34.19 -2.13 17.07
N LEU A 17 35.48 -1.77 17.08
CA LEU A 17 36.02 -0.72 16.22
C LEU A 17 35.86 -1.06 14.73
N ALA A 18 36.14 -2.30 14.32
CA ALA A 18 35.99 -2.74 12.94
C ALA A 18 34.52 -2.66 12.48
N ILE A 19 33.58 -3.13 13.30
CA ILE A 19 32.13 -3.00 13.04
C ILE A 19 31.74 -1.53 12.96
N SER A 20 32.24 -0.69 13.87
CA SER A 20 31.89 0.74 13.89
C SER A 20 32.38 1.46 12.64
N VAL A 21 33.61 1.20 12.20
CA VAL A 21 34.16 1.75 10.95
C VAL A 21 33.38 1.24 9.75
N TRP A 22 33.06 -0.05 9.72
CA TRP A 22 32.27 -0.64 8.64
C TRP A 22 30.87 -0.01 8.55
N GLU A 23 30.16 0.15 9.67
CA GLU A 23 28.86 0.82 9.76
C GLU A 23 28.94 2.28 9.26
N VAL A 24 29.96 3.05 9.66
CA VAL A 24 30.13 4.43 9.18
C VAL A 24 30.37 4.48 7.67
N CYS A 25 31.21 3.59 7.14
CA CYS A 25 31.46 3.50 5.71
C CYS A 25 30.21 3.06 4.94
N ALA A 26 29.50 2.03 5.42
CA ALA A 26 28.28 1.52 4.80
C ALA A 26 27.17 2.58 4.79
N ALA A 27 26.91 3.22 5.94
CA ALA A 27 25.93 4.31 6.05
C ALA A 27 26.28 5.48 5.14
N ARG A 28 27.56 5.83 5.01
CA ARG A 28 28.01 6.90 4.13
C ARG A 28 27.87 6.53 2.64
N CYS A 29 28.14 5.28 2.27
CA CYS A 29 27.91 4.78 0.92
C CYS A 29 26.42 4.82 0.57
N ASP A 30 25.58 4.30 1.46
CA ASP A 30 24.12 4.30 1.30
C ASP A 30 23.57 5.72 1.16
N ALA A 31 24.00 6.65 2.02
CA ALA A 31 23.56 8.04 1.99
C ALA A 31 23.86 8.73 0.65
N THR A 32 24.94 8.36 -0.04
CA THR A 32 25.26 8.92 -1.38
C THR A 32 24.86 8.07 -2.56
N ALA A 33 24.42 6.83 -2.34
CA ALA A 33 23.85 6.01 -3.40
C ALA A 33 22.47 6.51 -3.86
N VAL A 34 21.87 7.45 -3.14
CA VAL A 34 20.58 8.06 -3.49
C VAL A 34 20.83 9.46 -4.05
N PRO A 35 20.50 9.72 -5.32
CA PRO A 35 20.58 11.07 -5.86
C PRO A 35 19.71 12.04 -5.08
N ALA A 36 20.22 13.25 -4.83
CA ALA A 36 19.47 14.32 -4.17
C ALA A 36 18.16 14.61 -4.94
N PRO A 37 17.06 15.00 -4.28
CA PRO A 37 15.75 15.16 -4.91
C PRO A 37 15.74 16.06 -6.16
N ASP A 38 16.60 17.08 -6.22
CA ASP A 38 16.72 18.06 -7.31
C ASP A 38 17.84 17.72 -8.33
N ALA A 39 18.54 16.61 -8.12
CA ALA A 39 19.64 16.18 -8.97
C ALA A 39 19.20 15.94 -10.42
N ALA A 40 20.15 16.06 -11.35
CA ALA A 40 19.91 15.82 -12.78
C ALA A 40 19.34 14.43 -13.07
N ALA A 41 19.72 13.42 -12.27
CA ALA A 41 19.21 12.06 -12.31
C ALA A 41 17.67 12.00 -12.21
N TRP A 42 17.09 12.61 -11.17
CA TRP A 42 15.65 12.66 -10.95
C TRP A 42 14.92 13.43 -12.04
N ARG A 43 15.47 14.56 -12.50
CA ARG A 43 14.88 15.35 -13.60
C ARG A 43 14.87 14.57 -14.92
N ALA A 44 15.94 13.85 -15.22
CA ALA A 44 16.03 13.00 -16.42
C ALA A 44 15.02 11.84 -16.36
N ALA A 45 14.96 11.12 -15.24
CA ALA A 45 13.98 10.06 -15.02
C ALA A 45 12.54 10.59 -15.15
N ALA A 46 12.24 11.74 -14.55
CA ALA A 46 10.91 12.35 -14.62
C ALA A 46 10.55 12.82 -16.05
N ALA A 47 11.54 13.27 -16.83
CA ALA A 47 11.35 13.61 -18.24
C ALA A 47 11.04 12.36 -19.09
N ALA A 48 11.71 11.24 -18.83
CA ALA A 48 11.45 9.97 -19.50
C ALA A 48 10.02 9.47 -19.22
N VAL A 49 9.57 9.50 -17.96
CA VAL A 49 8.18 9.16 -17.61
C VAL A 49 7.20 10.09 -18.33
N ARG A 50 7.41 11.41 -18.28
CA ARG A 50 6.53 12.38 -18.96
C ARG A 50 6.43 12.16 -20.47
N ALA A 51 7.51 11.76 -21.12
CA ALA A 51 7.52 11.52 -22.56
C ALA A 51 6.65 10.33 -22.99
N GLY A 52 6.53 9.30 -22.13
CA GLY A 52 5.76 8.09 -22.42
C GLY A 52 4.41 7.97 -21.69
N TYR A 53 4.16 8.83 -20.70
CA TYR A 53 2.97 8.80 -19.86
C TYR A 53 1.69 9.01 -20.69
N ARG A 54 0.64 8.26 -20.33
CA ARG A 54 -0.71 8.46 -20.85
C ARG A 54 -1.69 8.61 -19.68
N PRO A 55 -2.77 9.41 -19.83
CA PRO A 55 -3.83 9.45 -18.83
C PRO A 55 -4.33 8.05 -18.48
N GLY A 56 -4.34 7.73 -17.18
CA GLY A 56 -4.71 6.40 -16.69
C GLY A 56 -3.53 5.44 -16.48
N ASP A 57 -2.29 5.82 -16.83
CA ASP A 57 -1.11 5.09 -16.37
C ASP A 57 -0.94 5.27 -14.85
N LEU A 58 -0.49 4.21 -14.16
CA LEU A 58 -0.10 4.29 -12.75
C LEU A 58 1.38 4.67 -12.63
N ILE A 59 1.73 5.54 -11.69
CA ILE A 59 3.13 5.78 -11.30
C ILE A 59 3.32 5.24 -9.87
N VAL A 60 4.34 4.40 -9.69
CA VAL A 60 4.72 3.83 -8.40
C VAL A 60 6.20 4.10 -8.11
N PHE A 61 6.53 4.22 -6.83
CA PHE A 61 7.87 4.54 -6.37
C PHE A 61 8.45 3.39 -5.56
N ALA A 62 9.72 3.03 -5.83
CA ALA A 62 10.37 1.91 -5.17
C ALA A 62 11.80 2.25 -4.71
N PRO A 63 12.13 2.14 -3.42
CA PRO A 63 11.28 1.70 -2.31
C PRO A 63 10.21 2.74 -1.95
N ALA A 64 9.12 2.31 -1.31
CA ALA A 64 7.94 3.15 -1.07
C ALA A 64 8.23 4.49 -0.35
N TRP A 65 9.25 4.54 0.51
CA TRP A 65 9.63 5.75 1.24
C TRP A 65 10.14 6.90 0.34
N ILE A 66 10.46 6.65 -0.94
CA ILE A 66 10.85 7.73 -1.87
C ILE A 66 9.65 8.46 -2.46
N ASP A 67 8.42 8.04 -2.15
CA ASP A 67 7.19 8.67 -2.65
C ASP A 67 7.18 10.21 -2.52
N PRO A 68 7.63 10.84 -1.43
CA PRO A 68 7.70 12.31 -1.35
C PRO A 68 8.63 12.94 -2.41
N VAL A 69 9.78 12.31 -2.68
CA VAL A 69 10.71 12.76 -3.72
C VAL A 69 10.12 12.53 -5.11
N GLY A 70 9.50 11.37 -5.31
CA GLY A 70 8.80 11.03 -6.54
C GLY A 70 7.68 12.01 -6.87
N ARG A 71 6.82 12.33 -5.90
CA ARG A 71 5.72 13.31 -6.06
C ARG A 71 6.20 14.74 -6.21
N TYR A 72 7.34 15.10 -5.60
CA TYR A 72 7.97 16.38 -5.89
C TYR A 72 8.32 16.52 -7.37
N GLN A 73 8.72 15.42 -8.02
CA GLN A 73 9.13 15.39 -9.43
C GLN A 73 8.00 15.09 -10.43
N LEU A 74 6.98 14.32 -10.04
CA LEU A 74 5.97 13.74 -10.94
C LEU A 74 4.53 13.90 -10.42
N GLY A 75 4.32 14.66 -9.33
CA GLY A 75 3.01 14.81 -8.70
C GLY A 75 1.95 15.44 -9.59
N ASP A 76 2.36 16.22 -10.59
CA ASP A 76 1.49 16.75 -11.66
C ASP A 76 0.82 15.65 -12.50
N LEU A 77 1.41 14.45 -12.57
CA LEU A 77 0.85 13.30 -13.29
C LEU A 77 0.08 12.32 -12.40
N ILE A 78 0.05 12.54 -11.08
CA ILE A 78 -0.51 11.60 -10.11
C ILE A 78 -1.78 12.20 -9.53
N PRO A 79 -2.97 11.89 -10.10
CA PRO A 79 -4.22 12.32 -9.52
C PRO A 79 -4.43 11.68 -8.15
N LEU A 80 -5.23 12.32 -7.30
CA LEU A 80 -5.48 11.88 -5.94
C LEU A 80 -6.00 10.44 -5.88
N GLU A 81 -6.85 10.06 -6.82
CA GLU A 81 -7.43 8.74 -6.95
C GLU A 81 -6.38 7.66 -7.22
N ALA A 82 -5.34 7.98 -7.99
CA ALA A 82 -4.23 7.06 -8.26
C ALA A 82 -3.28 6.96 -7.07
N ALA A 83 -2.99 8.10 -6.42
CA ALA A 83 -2.20 8.12 -5.20
C ALA A 83 -2.87 7.30 -4.08
N ALA A 84 -4.19 7.42 -3.95
CA ALA A 84 -4.98 6.84 -2.87
C ALA A 84 -5.76 5.57 -3.28
N ARG A 85 -5.29 4.88 -4.32
CA ARG A 85 -5.92 3.67 -4.87
C ARG A 85 -6.05 2.55 -3.83
N MET A 86 -6.99 1.64 -4.04
CA MET A 86 -7.08 0.40 -3.27
C MET A 86 -5.91 -0.54 -3.59
N ASP A 87 -5.66 -0.78 -4.88
CA ASP A 87 -4.53 -1.55 -5.40
C ASP A 87 -4.19 -1.12 -6.85
N ALA A 88 -3.18 -1.74 -7.45
CA ALA A 88 -2.77 -1.43 -8.81
C ALA A 88 -3.57 -2.20 -9.90
N ALA A 89 -4.46 -3.13 -9.56
CA ALA A 89 -4.96 -4.15 -10.51
C ALA A 89 -5.71 -3.55 -11.71
N ARG A 90 -6.38 -2.39 -11.54
CA ARG A 90 -7.09 -1.67 -12.61
C ARG A 90 -6.18 -1.03 -13.67
N TYR A 91 -4.88 -0.94 -13.39
CA TYR A 91 -3.95 -0.20 -14.23
C TYR A 91 -3.27 -1.14 -15.22
N ALA A 92 -3.50 -0.89 -16.51
CA ALA A 92 -2.93 -1.65 -17.60
C ALA A 92 -1.45 -1.33 -17.82
N ARG A 93 -1.05 -0.08 -17.53
CA ARG A 93 0.32 0.42 -17.70
C ARG A 93 0.80 1.03 -16.38
N ILE A 94 1.99 0.61 -15.96
CA ILE A 94 2.59 1.02 -14.69
C ILE A 94 4.00 1.53 -14.96
N TRP A 95 4.28 2.75 -14.53
CA TRP A 95 5.61 3.32 -14.44
C TRP A 95 6.14 3.12 -13.03
N GLU A 96 7.24 2.39 -12.90
CA GLU A 96 7.99 2.27 -11.67
C GLU A 96 9.22 3.17 -11.75
N VAL A 97 9.33 4.11 -10.81
CA VAL A 97 10.54 4.90 -10.63
C VAL A 97 11.23 4.41 -9.37
N ALA A 98 12.45 3.91 -9.52
CA ALA A 98 13.13 3.16 -8.49
C ALA A 98 14.56 3.62 -8.25
N ILE A 99 15.05 3.43 -7.03
CA ILE A 99 16.46 3.60 -6.68
C ILE A 99 16.99 2.34 -5.99
N ARG A 100 18.30 2.19 -5.90
CA ARG A 100 18.97 1.08 -5.19
C ARG A 100 18.49 -0.32 -5.63
N GLY A 101 18.12 -0.46 -6.90
CA GLY A 101 17.61 -1.73 -7.45
C GLY A 101 16.26 -2.19 -6.86
N ALA A 102 15.57 -1.36 -6.09
CA ALA A 102 14.30 -1.71 -5.48
C ALA A 102 13.20 -1.99 -6.51
N ARG A 103 12.17 -2.71 -6.07
CA ARG A 103 10.98 -3.09 -6.84
C ARG A 103 9.73 -2.84 -6.03
N SER A 104 8.70 -2.33 -6.69
CA SER A 104 7.38 -2.14 -6.11
C SER A 104 6.63 -3.47 -6.02
N PRO A 105 5.89 -3.74 -4.93
CA PRO A 105 4.96 -4.87 -4.87
C PRO A 105 3.92 -4.84 -6.01
N ASP A 106 3.56 -3.65 -6.50
CA ASP A 106 2.58 -3.48 -7.59
C ASP A 106 3.06 -4.04 -8.95
N THR A 107 4.37 -4.21 -9.11
CA THR A 107 5.00 -4.76 -10.32
C THR A 107 5.57 -6.16 -10.09
N ALA A 108 5.29 -6.79 -8.95
CA ALA A 108 5.78 -8.12 -8.61
C ALA A 108 5.27 -9.15 -9.63
N GLY A 109 6.18 -10.01 -10.10
CA GLY A 109 5.89 -11.02 -11.13
C GLY A 109 5.77 -10.47 -12.56
N LEU A 110 5.84 -9.15 -12.77
CA LEU A 110 5.85 -8.54 -14.11
C LEU A 110 7.28 -8.35 -14.62
N ALA A 111 7.46 -8.61 -15.91
CA ALA A 111 8.64 -8.22 -16.66
C ALA A 111 8.46 -6.80 -17.21
N PRO A 112 9.47 -5.92 -17.11
CA PRO A 112 9.37 -4.60 -17.71
C PRO A 112 9.37 -4.71 -19.24
N ALA A 113 8.46 -3.98 -19.88
CA ALA A 113 8.47 -3.78 -21.33
C ALA A 113 9.63 -2.86 -21.74
N GLU A 114 9.94 -1.87 -20.91
CA GLU A 114 11.05 -0.94 -21.08
C GLU A 114 11.71 -0.68 -19.72
N ALA A 115 13.03 -0.50 -19.72
CA ALA A 115 13.81 -0.18 -18.53
C ALA A 115 15.00 0.72 -18.90
N GLU A 116 15.13 1.84 -18.20
CA GLU A 116 16.20 2.82 -18.35
C GLU A 116 16.78 3.17 -16.98
N ASP A 117 18.06 3.52 -16.92
CA ASP A 117 18.71 4.06 -15.71
C ASP A 117 19.22 5.47 -15.97
N HIS A 118 18.83 6.40 -15.10
CA HIS A 118 19.20 7.81 -15.19
C HIS A 118 20.09 8.19 -14.01
N GLY A 119 21.27 7.60 -13.92
CA GLY A 119 22.25 7.93 -12.87
C GLY A 119 21.83 7.42 -11.50
N GLY A 120 21.36 6.17 -11.43
CA GLY A 120 20.91 5.51 -10.21
C GLY A 120 19.42 5.65 -9.90
N VAL A 121 18.67 6.37 -10.75
CA VAL A 121 17.20 6.37 -10.77
C VAL A 121 16.74 5.55 -11.97
N ALA A 122 16.28 4.34 -11.71
CA ALA A 122 15.74 3.44 -12.71
C ALA A 122 14.28 3.80 -13.02
N VAL A 123 13.93 3.88 -14.30
CA VAL A 123 12.56 4.01 -14.78
C VAL A 123 12.20 2.74 -15.52
N ARG A 124 11.13 2.08 -15.12
CA ARG A 124 10.65 0.84 -15.73
C ARG A 124 9.19 0.96 -16.07
N ARG A 125 8.81 0.50 -17.26
CA ARG A 125 7.43 0.48 -17.71
C ARG A 125 6.94 -0.94 -17.83
N TYR A 126 5.81 -1.22 -17.21
CA TYR A 126 5.16 -2.53 -17.22
C TYR A 126 3.82 -2.43 -17.92
N GLU A 127 3.41 -3.54 -18.51
CA GLU A 127 2.10 -3.71 -19.11
C GLU A 127 1.45 -4.98 -18.61
N ARG A 128 0.12 -4.96 -18.43
CA ARG A 128 -0.70 -6.12 -18.11
C ARG A 128 -2.13 -5.95 -18.58
N ALA A 129 -2.87 -7.04 -18.63
CA ALA A 129 -4.33 -6.97 -18.71
C ALA A 129 -4.86 -6.36 -17.40
N PRO A 130 -5.60 -5.24 -17.45
CA PRO A 130 -6.18 -4.65 -16.24
C PRO A 130 -7.38 -5.47 -15.75
N ALA A 131 -7.61 -5.44 -14.44
CA ALA A 131 -8.80 -6.03 -13.85
C ALA A 131 -10.08 -5.31 -14.35
N ILE A 132 -11.07 -6.08 -14.78
CA ILE A 132 -12.40 -5.56 -15.16
C ILE A 132 -13.26 -5.50 -13.90
N VAL A 133 -13.57 -4.29 -13.45
CA VAL A 133 -14.42 -4.06 -12.27
C VAL A 133 -15.88 -4.03 -12.69
N VAL A 134 -16.69 -4.87 -12.06
CA VAL A 134 -18.14 -4.92 -12.28
C VAL A 134 -18.93 -4.31 -11.12
N GLY A 135 -18.33 -4.22 -9.93
CA GLY A 135 -18.91 -3.56 -8.77
C GLY A 135 -17.84 -2.94 -7.89
N ASP A 136 -18.08 -1.73 -7.40
CA ASP A 136 -17.20 -0.99 -6.51
C ASP A 136 -17.99 -0.53 -5.27
N VAL A 137 -17.55 -0.91 -4.07
CA VAL A 137 -18.25 -0.56 -2.83
C VAL A 137 -18.21 0.93 -2.53
N LEU A 138 -17.15 1.64 -2.96
CA LEU A 138 -17.02 3.08 -2.77
C LEU A 138 -18.09 3.83 -3.57
N GLU A 139 -18.31 3.41 -4.81
CA GLU A 139 -19.35 3.97 -5.69
C GLU A 139 -20.77 3.62 -5.23
N ARG A 140 -20.93 2.52 -4.48
CA ARG A 140 -22.22 2.01 -3.99
C ARG A 140 -22.58 2.44 -2.58
N LEU A 141 -21.78 3.33 -1.96
CA LEU A 141 -22.03 3.81 -0.60
C LEU A 141 -23.43 4.41 -0.43
N ALA A 142 -23.94 5.15 -1.43
CA ALA A 142 -25.24 5.82 -1.36
C ALA A 142 -26.41 4.84 -1.18
N THR A 143 -26.27 3.59 -1.63
CA THR A 143 -27.29 2.54 -1.50
C THR A 143 -27.06 1.63 -0.30
N ALA A 144 -25.95 1.80 0.43
CA ALA A 144 -25.62 0.93 1.55
C ALA A 144 -26.54 1.17 2.76
N THR A 145 -26.89 0.10 3.46
CA THR A 145 -27.59 0.15 4.74
C THR A 145 -26.64 -0.27 5.87
N SER A 146 -26.87 0.20 7.09
CA SER A 146 -26.09 -0.15 8.27
C SER A 146 -27.02 -0.34 9.47
N ASP A 147 -26.74 -1.35 10.30
CA ASP A 147 -27.43 -1.59 11.58
C ASP A 147 -26.84 -0.79 12.76
N GLY A 148 -25.85 0.06 12.48
CA GLY A 148 -25.16 0.90 13.44
C GLY A 148 -24.65 2.19 12.78
N PRO A 149 -23.47 2.69 13.18
CA PRO A 149 -22.82 3.81 12.49
C PRO A 149 -22.74 3.55 10.98
N ARG A 150 -23.06 4.56 10.17
CA ARG A 150 -22.84 4.49 8.72
C ARG A 150 -21.38 4.78 8.41
N PRO A 151 -20.77 4.03 7.47
CA PRO A 151 -19.44 4.37 7.00
C PRO A 151 -19.45 5.70 6.24
N THR A 152 -18.32 6.41 6.25
CA THR A 152 -18.08 7.61 5.43
C THR A 152 -17.00 7.32 4.40
N LEU A 153 -17.11 7.91 3.21
CA LEU A 153 -16.05 7.86 2.21
C LEU A 153 -14.97 8.88 2.61
N GLU A 154 -13.79 8.39 2.94
CA GLU A 154 -12.68 9.20 3.43
C GLU A 154 -11.44 9.02 2.57
N LEU A 155 -10.60 10.05 2.55
CA LEU A 155 -9.19 9.94 2.21
C LEU A 155 -8.41 9.89 3.52
N THR A 156 -7.78 8.76 3.82
CA THR A 156 -7.10 8.56 5.10
C THR A 156 -5.75 7.89 4.95
N GLU A 157 -4.91 8.04 5.96
CA GLU A 157 -3.61 7.37 6.06
C GLU A 157 -3.80 5.98 6.67
N VAL A 158 -3.28 4.96 5.98
CA VAL A 158 -3.12 3.61 6.50
C VAL A 158 -1.75 3.08 6.09
N GLY A 159 -0.96 2.59 7.04
CA GLY A 159 0.35 2.00 6.74
C GLY A 159 1.35 2.98 6.08
N PHE A 160 1.26 4.27 6.41
CA PHE A 160 2.00 5.39 5.85
C PHE A 160 1.69 5.70 4.38
N ALA A 161 0.57 5.20 3.86
CA ALA A 161 0.09 5.48 2.51
C ALA A 161 -1.34 6.08 2.55
N PRO A 162 -1.68 6.98 1.62
CA PRO A 162 -3.05 7.47 1.49
C PRO A 162 -3.93 6.40 0.85
N HIS A 163 -5.17 6.27 1.32
CA HIS A 163 -6.19 5.40 0.74
C HIS A 163 -7.55 6.09 0.74
N ARG A 164 -8.27 5.96 -0.37
CA ARG A 164 -9.71 6.26 -0.45
C ARG A 164 -10.47 5.02 -0.02
N CYS A 165 -11.27 5.13 1.04
CA CYS A 165 -11.94 3.99 1.63
C CYS A 165 -13.23 4.38 2.35
N LEU A 166 -14.00 3.37 2.71
CA LEU A 166 -15.10 3.49 3.65
C LEU A 166 -14.54 3.37 5.07
N GLN A 167 -14.63 4.45 5.83
CA GLN A 167 -14.20 4.49 7.22
C GLN A 167 -15.38 4.27 8.15
N ILE A 168 -15.20 3.43 9.17
CA ILE A 168 -16.16 3.20 10.24
C ILE A 168 -15.47 2.98 11.58
N SER A 169 -16.12 3.41 12.66
CA SER A 169 -15.71 3.12 14.04
C SER A 169 -16.80 2.30 14.74
N PRO A 170 -16.68 0.96 14.79
CA PRO A 170 -17.62 0.12 15.52
C PRO A 170 -17.59 0.43 17.03
N PRO A 171 -18.74 0.36 17.73
CA PRO A 171 -18.73 0.37 19.19
C PRO A 171 -17.96 -0.83 19.76
N PRO A 172 -17.26 -0.68 20.89
CA PRO A 172 -16.52 -1.77 21.54
C PRO A 172 -17.37 -3.02 21.75
N GLY A 173 -16.88 -4.18 21.29
CA GLY A 173 -17.53 -5.48 21.49
C GLY A 173 -18.83 -5.69 20.69
N ARG A 174 -19.24 -4.72 19.86
CA ARG A 174 -20.44 -4.84 19.01
C ARG A 174 -20.05 -4.79 17.54
N ALA A 175 -20.55 -5.77 16.78
CA ALA A 175 -20.40 -5.75 15.34
C ALA A 175 -21.30 -4.68 14.71
N VAL A 176 -20.82 -4.05 13.64
CA VAL A 176 -21.63 -3.21 12.76
C VAL A 176 -21.68 -3.88 11.40
N ARG A 177 -22.89 -4.17 10.92
CA ARG A 177 -23.14 -4.80 9.64
C ARG A 177 -23.54 -3.75 8.61
N ILE A 178 -22.73 -3.62 7.56
CA ILE A 178 -22.97 -2.72 6.44
C ILE A 178 -23.36 -3.56 5.23
N VAL A 179 -24.57 -3.39 4.69
CA VAL A 179 -25.08 -4.18 3.56
C VAL A 179 -25.13 -3.33 2.30
N PHE A 180 -24.56 -3.86 1.23
CA PHE A 180 -24.65 -3.32 -0.13
C PHE A 180 -25.65 -4.17 -0.91
N PRO A 181 -26.92 -3.71 -1.05
CA PRO A 181 -27.94 -4.47 -1.73
C PRO A 181 -27.65 -4.54 -3.24
N GLN A 182 -27.88 -5.71 -3.83
CA GLN A 182 -27.75 -5.93 -5.28
C GLN A 182 -26.40 -5.43 -5.85
N LEU A 183 -25.30 -5.63 -5.10
CA LEU A 183 -23.97 -5.33 -5.60
C LEU A 183 -23.68 -6.25 -6.79
N PRO A 184 -23.31 -5.73 -7.97
CA PRO A 184 -22.94 -6.59 -9.09
C PRO A 184 -21.64 -7.32 -8.76
N LEU A 185 -21.71 -8.65 -8.68
CA LEU A 185 -20.56 -9.52 -8.47
C LEU A 185 -20.01 -10.07 -9.78
N GLY A 186 -18.70 -10.28 -9.81
CA GLY A 186 -17.98 -11.03 -10.83
C GLY A 186 -17.56 -12.39 -10.30
N ARG A 187 -16.40 -12.89 -10.75
CA ARG A 187 -15.84 -14.18 -10.30
C ARG A 187 -15.04 -14.06 -9.01
N GLU A 188 -14.61 -12.85 -8.65
CA GLU A 188 -13.85 -12.60 -7.44
C GLU A 188 -14.33 -11.30 -6.78
N LEU A 189 -14.45 -11.30 -5.46
CA LEU A 189 -14.53 -10.10 -4.63
C LEU A 189 -13.18 -9.88 -3.96
N VAL A 190 -12.57 -8.75 -4.23
CA VAL A 190 -11.25 -8.36 -3.74
C VAL A 190 -11.40 -7.10 -2.92
N GLY A 191 -10.77 -7.05 -1.76
CA GLY A 191 -10.66 -5.80 -1.04
C GLY A 191 -9.44 -5.73 -0.16
N HIS A 192 -9.31 -4.58 0.48
CA HIS A 192 -8.29 -4.30 1.45
C HIS A 192 -8.90 -3.58 2.65
N VAL A 193 -8.30 -3.80 3.81
CA VAL A 193 -8.71 -3.18 5.05
C VAL A 193 -7.48 -2.84 5.89
N GLY A 194 -7.56 -1.75 6.63
CA GLY A 194 -6.58 -1.44 7.66
C GLY A 194 -7.13 -0.51 8.71
N ILE A 195 -6.25 -0.12 9.64
CA ILE A 195 -6.57 0.81 10.72
C ILE A 195 -6.07 2.20 10.31
N ALA A 196 -6.99 3.16 10.22
CA ALA A 196 -6.68 4.55 9.94
C ALA A 196 -6.20 5.28 11.21
N ASP A 197 -5.48 6.39 11.00
CA ASP A 197 -4.98 7.32 12.03
C ASP A 197 -3.82 6.78 12.89
N VAL A 198 -2.61 7.24 12.56
CA VAL A 198 -1.36 6.96 13.28
C VAL A 198 -1.43 7.17 14.80
N PHE A 199 -2.17 8.18 15.27
CA PHE A 199 -2.24 8.48 16.71
C PHE A 199 -3.03 7.40 17.45
N THR A 200 -4.14 6.95 16.86
CA THR A 200 -4.94 5.85 17.44
C THR A 200 -4.21 4.50 17.37
N ARG A 201 -3.31 4.31 16.40
CA ARG A 201 -2.46 3.12 16.28
C ARG A 201 -1.34 3.06 17.33
N ARG A 202 -0.84 4.22 17.78
CA ARG A 202 0.16 4.31 18.84
C ARG A 202 -0.40 3.90 20.20
N ASP A 203 -1.58 4.42 20.54
CA ASP A 203 -2.11 4.35 21.90
C ASP A 203 -3.00 3.11 22.12
N VAL A 204 -3.57 2.55 21.05
CA VAL A 204 -4.41 1.34 21.13
C VAL A 204 -3.88 0.31 20.13
N ARG A 205 -3.47 -0.86 20.63
CA ARG A 205 -2.81 -1.91 19.83
C ARG A 205 -3.73 -3.03 19.34
N SER A 206 -4.97 -3.09 19.82
CA SER A 206 -5.93 -4.12 19.42
C SER A 206 -6.28 -4.07 17.92
N PRO A 207 -6.44 -5.23 17.27
CA PRO A 207 -6.75 -5.28 15.85
C PRO A 207 -8.18 -4.82 15.57
N GLY A 208 -8.42 -4.35 14.36
CA GLY A 208 -9.76 -4.33 13.78
C GLY A 208 -10.10 -5.71 13.21
N ARG A 209 -11.38 -5.98 12.97
CA ARG A 209 -11.80 -7.15 12.19
C ARG A 209 -12.87 -6.76 11.20
N LEU A 210 -12.73 -7.27 9.99
CA LEU A 210 -13.70 -7.14 8.91
C LEU A 210 -13.98 -8.53 8.35
N ASP A 211 -15.24 -8.95 8.42
CA ASP A 211 -15.71 -10.14 7.75
C ASP A 211 -16.60 -9.72 6.58
N VAL A 212 -16.54 -10.46 5.47
CA VAL A 212 -17.33 -10.22 4.26
C VAL A 212 -18.26 -11.39 4.07
N GLU A 213 -19.54 -11.08 3.93
CA GLU A 213 -20.60 -12.08 3.79
C GLU A 213 -21.37 -11.92 2.48
N VAL A 214 -21.74 -13.05 1.89
CA VAL A 214 -22.68 -13.13 0.77
C VAL A 214 -23.75 -14.16 1.15
N ALA A 215 -25.02 -13.78 1.02
CA ALA A 215 -26.14 -14.62 1.46
C ALA A 215 -26.04 -15.13 2.92
N GLY A 216 -25.46 -14.32 3.81
CA GLY A 216 -25.28 -14.63 5.23
C GLY A 216 -24.12 -15.60 5.55
N VAL A 217 -23.32 -15.99 4.55
CA VAL A 217 -22.14 -16.84 4.73
C VAL A 217 -20.89 -15.97 4.66
N VAL A 218 -19.99 -16.10 5.63
CA VAL A 218 -18.67 -15.44 5.60
C VAL A 218 -17.82 -16.08 4.51
N ILE A 219 -17.45 -15.30 3.50
CA ILE A 219 -16.62 -15.74 2.38
C ILE A 219 -15.17 -15.26 2.48
N ALA A 220 -14.92 -14.16 3.21
CA ALA A 220 -13.59 -13.63 3.46
C ALA A 220 -13.54 -12.95 4.84
N SER A 221 -12.35 -12.93 5.44
CA SER A 221 -12.08 -12.28 6.71
C SER A 221 -10.69 -11.64 6.69
N ALA A 222 -10.55 -10.48 7.32
CA ALA A 222 -9.27 -9.85 7.60
C ALA A 222 -9.29 -9.22 8.99
N ALA A 223 -8.14 -9.25 9.67
CA ALA A 223 -7.96 -8.70 11.00
C ALA A 223 -6.69 -7.84 11.06
N PRO A 224 -6.73 -6.61 10.49
CA PRO A 224 -5.56 -5.76 10.47
C PRO A 224 -5.16 -5.33 11.89
N GLY A 225 -3.91 -5.61 12.23
CA GLY A 225 -3.19 -5.01 13.35
C GLY A 225 -2.67 -3.61 13.01
N VAL A 226 -2.05 -2.97 14.00
CA VAL A 226 -1.56 -1.59 13.86
C VAL A 226 -0.36 -1.45 12.93
N ASP A 227 0.41 -2.52 12.76
CA ASP A 227 1.65 -2.55 11.97
C ASP A 227 1.46 -3.27 10.61
N ASP A 228 0.27 -3.83 10.34
CA ASP A 228 0.02 -4.63 9.12
C ASP A 228 -0.26 -3.76 7.88
N GLY A 229 -0.59 -2.48 8.07
CA GLY A 229 -0.90 -1.56 6.98
C GLY A 229 -2.21 -1.90 6.26
N TRP A 230 -2.13 -2.05 4.93
CA TRP A 230 -3.28 -2.25 4.04
C TRP A 230 -3.44 -3.73 3.69
N VAL A 231 -4.20 -4.45 4.51
CA VAL A 231 -4.30 -5.92 4.47
C VAL A 231 -5.30 -6.37 3.43
N ARG A 232 -4.84 -7.20 2.49
CA ARG A 232 -5.65 -7.77 1.42
C ARG A 232 -6.57 -8.89 1.92
N PHE A 233 -7.80 -8.92 1.41
CA PHE A 233 -8.69 -10.09 1.46
C PHE A 233 -9.29 -10.38 0.08
N ALA A 234 -9.64 -11.63 -0.18
CA ALA A 234 -10.26 -12.04 -1.43
C ALA A 234 -11.15 -13.27 -1.23
N ALA A 235 -12.16 -13.41 -2.08
CA ALA A 235 -12.96 -14.63 -2.18
C ALA A 235 -13.51 -14.80 -3.60
N ALA A 236 -13.63 -16.05 -4.04
CA ALA A 236 -14.36 -16.38 -5.26
C ALA A 236 -15.86 -16.10 -5.07
N THR A 237 -16.52 -15.60 -6.11
CA THR A 237 -17.95 -15.26 -6.10
C THR A 237 -18.65 -15.80 -7.34
N ALA A 238 -19.96 -15.98 -7.25
CA ALA A 238 -20.80 -16.25 -8.42
C ALA A 238 -21.14 -14.90 -9.11
N PRO A 239 -20.98 -14.79 -10.44
CA PRO A 239 -21.37 -13.59 -11.16
C PRO A 239 -22.88 -13.31 -11.05
N GLY A 240 -23.25 -12.04 -10.91
CA GLY A 240 -24.63 -11.59 -10.79
C GLY A 240 -24.86 -10.64 -9.62
N PRO A 241 -26.06 -10.05 -9.49
CA PRO A 241 -26.38 -9.20 -8.36
C PRO A 241 -26.53 -10.02 -7.07
N ALA A 242 -25.91 -9.58 -5.99
CA ALA A 242 -26.08 -10.18 -4.67
C ALA A 242 -26.02 -9.13 -3.56
N ASP A 243 -26.64 -9.44 -2.43
CA ASP A 243 -26.47 -8.64 -1.23
C ASP A 243 -25.16 -9.02 -0.55
N VAL A 244 -24.26 -8.05 -0.40
CA VAL A 244 -22.94 -8.24 0.21
C VAL A 244 -22.87 -7.45 1.49
N ALA A 245 -22.51 -8.11 2.60
CA ALA A 245 -22.37 -7.46 3.88
C ALA A 245 -20.91 -7.40 4.34
N PHE A 246 -20.50 -6.24 4.84
CA PHE A 246 -19.22 -6.03 5.52
C PHE A 246 -19.49 -5.87 7.01
N VAL A 247 -18.95 -6.77 7.81
CA VAL A 247 -19.18 -6.82 9.26
C VAL A 247 -17.92 -6.37 9.98
N ALA A 248 -17.94 -5.12 10.44
CA ALA A 248 -16.82 -4.50 11.15
C ALA A 248 -16.94 -4.72 12.65
N ARG A 249 -15.82 -5.10 13.30
CA ARG A 249 -15.73 -5.34 14.75
C ARG A 249 -14.46 -4.70 15.31
N ALA A 250 -14.57 -4.17 16.52
CA ALA A 250 -13.44 -3.69 17.31
C ALA A 250 -13.66 -4.00 18.80
N THR A 251 -12.57 -4.26 19.53
CA THR A 251 -12.62 -4.45 20.99
C THR A 251 -12.57 -3.12 21.74
N ASP A 252 -11.89 -2.14 21.16
CA ASP A 252 -11.64 -0.84 21.79
C ASP A 252 -12.36 0.29 21.07
N ALA A 253 -12.63 1.36 21.80
CA ALA A 253 -13.33 2.52 21.27
C ALA A 253 -12.45 3.26 20.24
N ASN A 254 -13.10 4.06 19.38
CA ASN A 254 -12.44 4.90 18.39
C ASN A 254 -11.54 4.15 17.40
N ARG A 255 -11.74 2.83 17.23
CA ARG A 255 -11.00 2.06 16.24
C ARG A 255 -11.54 2.35 14.84
N ARG A 256 -10.83 3.23 14.11
CA ARG A 256 -11.17 3.59 12.73
C ARG A 256 -10.73 2.50 11.77
N ILE A 257 -11.67 1.67 11.36
CA ILE A 257 -11.47 0.65 10.33
C ILE A 257 -11.76 1.32 8.99
N CYS A 258 -10.83 1.19 8.05
CA CYS A 258 -10.90 1.74 6.70
C CYS A 258 -10.83 0.58 5.72
N PHE A 259 -11.81 0.45 4.81
CA PHE A 259 -11.83 -0.63 3.82
C PHE A 259 -12.30 -0.17 2.44
N ALA A 260 -11.81 -0.85 1.41
CA ALA A 260 -12.27 -0.72 0.04
C ALA A 260 -12.39 -2.13 -0.57
N ALA A 261 -13.33 -2.31 -1.50
CA ALA A 261 -13.55 -3.58 -2.16
C ALA A 261 -14.17 -3.43 -3.56
N GLU A 262 -13.84 -4.38 -4.42
CA GLU A 262 -14.24 -4.44 -5.82
C GLU A 262 -14.60 -5.87 -6.18
N ALA A 263 -15.70 -6.02 -6.91
CA ALA A 263 -16.02 -7.25 -7.61
C ALA A 263 -15.41 -7.21 -9.02
N ARG A 264 -14.69 -8.26 -9.39
CA ARG A 264 -13.89 -8.38 -10.62
C ARG A 264 -14.31 -9.59 -11.45
N GLN A 265 -14.20 -9.48 -12.77
CA GLN A 265 -14.47 -10.59 -13.71
C GLN A 265 -13.42 -11.69 -13.65
#